data_AF-A0A290S6D0-F1
#
_entry.id   AF-A0A290S6D0-F1
#
_cell.length_a   1.000
_cell.length_b   1.000
_cell.length_c   1.000
_cell.angle_alpha   90.00
_cell.angle_beta   90.00
_cell.angle_gamma   90.00
#
_symmetry.space_group_name_H-M   'P 1'
#
loop_
_entity.id
_entity.type
_entity.pdbx_description
1 polymer ?
#
loop_
_entity_poly.entity_id
_entity_poly.type
_entity_poly.pdbx_seq_one_letter_code
_entity_poly.pdbx_strand_id
1 'polypeptide(L)'
;MAGLADELNFEDGSRFIPQDVSYRWPFKENNHHIMERLEKSKWAILAAVIFTPLFMWLVLYKAVPAIAVYSVDTLPRNVVEQMGEQSFTLIKKIALDPSELPAEQQTKVQAHFTNMLNALSLDQSVYRLSFYKSDSFGANAFALPHGRIVVTDDLANLLADKPNALKAVLLHEMGHVVHQHSVRITAQSAASTIVLAVVFGDLEGVAEVALGTGASFAQQGFSRDMEREADTFALTQLESLGYSSNDFADAIEALQESHTSENEHLEKVNDFLEYLSSHPSAQERIDNARK
;
A
#
# COMPACT_ATOMS: atom_id res chain seq x y z
N MET A 1 -35.46 23.12 -5.86
CA MET A 1 -34.07 23.50 -5.53
C MET A 1 -33.97 25.01 -5.56
N ALA A 2 -33.13 25.65 -4.73
CA ALA A 2 -32.95 27.09 -4.86
C ALA A 2 -32.38 27.42 -6.24
N GLY A 3 -32.90 28.46 -6.88
CA GLY A 3 -32.45 28.89 -8.21
C GLY A 3 -33.08 28.17 -9.41
N LEU A 4 -33.87 27.12 -9.21
CA LEU A 4 -34.69 26.49 -10.26
C LEU A 4 -36.17 26.79 -10.02
N ALA A 5 -36.87 27.19 -11.09
CA ALA A 5 -38.31 27.42 -11.08
C ALA A 5 -39.06 26.08 -10.90
N ASP A 6 -40.12 26.08 -10.09
CA ASP A 6 -40.91 24.87 -9.81
C ASP A 6 -41.86 24.58 -10.98
N GLU A 7 -41.59 23.53 -11.76
CA GLU A 7 -42.39 23.17 -12.93
C GLU A 7 -43.66 22.36 -12.56
N LEU A 8 -44.74 22.64 -13.29
CA LEU A 8 -45.95 21.83 -13.32
C LEU A 8 -46.00 21.08 -14.66
N ASN A 9 -46.03 19.75 -14.59
CA ASN A 9 -46.19 18.87 -15.73
C ASN A 9 -47.66 18.45 -15.82
N PHE A 10 -48.29 18.63 -16.99
CA PHE A 10 -49.68 18.25 -17.24
C PHE A 10 -49.76 16.90 -17.95
N GLU A 11 -50.90 16.21 -17.86
CA GLU A 11 -51.10 14.87 -18.44
C GLU A 11 -51.00 14.85 -19.98
N ASP A 12 -51.21 15.99 -20.63
CA ASP A 12 -51.06 16.17 -22.08
C ASP A 12 -49.59 16.42 -22.51
N GLY A 13 -48.64 16.39 -21.56
CA GLY A 13 -47.22 16.63 -21.80
C GLY A 13 -46.84 18.12 -21.85
N SER A 14 -47.80 19.04 -21.70
CA SER A 14 -47.48 20.47 -21.55
C SER A 14 -46.83 20.74 -20.19
N ARG A 15 -46.07 21.84 -20.12
CA ARG A 15 -45.32 22.23 -18.91
C ARG A 15 -45.49 23.72 -18.63
N PHE A 16 -45.73 24.06 -17.36
CA PHE A 16 -45.75 25.44 -16.89
C PHE A 16 -44.55 25.70 -15.98
N ILE A 17 -43.76 26.73 -16.33
CA ILE A 17 -42.59 27.17 -15.58
C ILE A 17 -42.85 28.62 -15.13
N PRO A 18 -42.92 28.90 -13.82
CA PRO A 18 -43.05 30.26 -13.31
C PRO A 18 -41.89 31.15 -13.77
N GLN A 19 -42.17 32.40 -14.14
CA GLN A 19 -41.12 33.39 -14.45
C GLN A 19 -40.29 33.75 -13.21
N ASP A 20 -40.92 33.76 -12.04
CA ASP A 20 -40.24 33.90 -10.77
C ASP A 20 -39.67 32.55 -10.33
N VAL A 21 -38.35 32.40 -10.44
CA VAL A 21 -37.59 31.22 -10.00
C VAL A 21 -37.75 30.89 -8.51
N SER A 22 -38.22 31.85 -7.70
CA SER A 22 -38.48 31.67 -6.28
C SER A 22 -39.92 31.25 -5.94
N TYR A 23 -40.84 31.27 -6.91
CA TYR A 23 -42.22 30.85 -6.70
C TYR A 23 -42.31 29.37 -6.32
N ARG A 24 -43.18 29.06 -5.36
CA ARG A 24 -43.44 27.69 -4.85
C ARG A 24 -44.94 27.45 -4.78
N TRP A 25 -45.38 26.29 -5.27
CA TRP A 25 -46.79 25.93 -5.25
C TRP A 25 -47.28 25.65 -3.82
N PRO A 26 -48.37 26.27 -3.36
CA PRO A 26 -48.83 26.17 -1.97
C PRO A 26 -49.34 24.77 -1.59
N PHE A 27 -49.65 23.92 -2.59
CA PHE A 27 -50.12 22.54 -2.40
C PHE A 27 -49.01 21.49 -2.49
N LYS A 28 -47.77 21.91 -2.79
CA LYS A 28 -46.61 21.01 -2.87
C LYS A 28 -45.88 21.07 -1.53
N GLU A 29 -46.24 20.19 -0.61
CA GLU A 29 -45.64 20.10 0.72
C GLU A 29 -44.14 19.79 0.57
N ASN A 30 -43.29 20.79 0.82
CA ASN A 30 -41.88 20.70 0.46
C ASN A 30 -41.00 20.70 1.72
N ASN A 31 -40.43 19.54 2.06
CA ASN A 31 -39.35 19.38 3.06
C ASN A 31 -38.05 20.14 2.70
N HIS A 32 -38.05 20.95 1.64
CA HIS A 32 -36.91 21.65 1.08
C HIS A 32 -36.52 22.94 1.82
N HIS A 33 -37.26 23.36 2.86
CA HIS A 33 -36.96 24.59 3.60
C HIS A 33 -35.57 24.62 4.23
N ILE A 34 -35.04 23.47 4.67
CA ILE A 34 -33.69 23.39 5.24
C ILE A 34 -32.64 23.53 4.13
N MET A 35 -32.82 22.80 3.03
CA MET A 35 -31.91 22.83 1.89
C MET A 35 -31.81 24.23 1.29
N GLU A 36 -32.95 24.90 1.08
CA GLU A 36 -33.00 26.25 0.54
C GLU A 36 -32.34 27.29 1.48
N ARG A 37 -32.44 27.10 2.80
CA ARG A 37 -31.74 27.95 3.79
C ARG A 37 -30.23 27.74 3.77
N LEU A 38 -29.77 26.50 3.56
CA LEU A 38 -28.35 26.18 3.41
C LEU A 38 -27.79 26.73 2.10
N GLU A 39 -28.50 26.54 0.98
CA GLU A 39 -28.10 27.03 -0.35
C GLU A 39 -28.02 28.56 -0.43
N LYS A 40 -28.83 29.31 0.35
CA LYS A 40 -28.78 30.77 0.39
C LYS A 40 -27.80 31.33 1.42
N SER A 41 -27.29 30.51 2.34
CA SER A 41 -26.38 30.96 3.40
C SER A 41 -24.94 30.93 2.92
N LYS A 42 -24.32 32.11 2.74
CA LYS A 42 -22.90 32.24 2.37
C LYS A 42 -21.98 31.48 3.33
N TRP A 43 -22.33 31.45 4.62
CA TRP A 43 -21.57 30.71 5.64
C TRP A 43 -21.72 29.20 5.49
N ALA A 44 -22.90 28.71 5.11
CA ALA A 44 -23.09 27.28 4.85
C ALA A 44 -22.32 26.84 3.60
N ILE A 45 -22.30 27.67 2.54
CA ILE A 45 -21.50 27.42 1.33
C ILE A 45 -20.01 27.40 1.68
N LEU A 46 -19.50 28.41 2.39
CA LEU A 46 -18.10 28.46 2.82
C LEU A 46 -17.74 27.25 3.70
N ALA A 47 -18.62 26.90 4.64
CA ALA A 47 -18.43 25.72 5.48
C ALA A 47 -18.38 24.44 4.63
N ALA A 48 -19.25 24.27 3.63
CA ALA A 48 -19.24 23.11 2.74
C ALA A 48 -17.95 23.04 1.89
N VAL A 49 -17.49 24.17 1.35
CA VAL A 49 -16.24 24.25 0.56
C VAL A 49 -15.02 23.83 1.37
N ILE A 50 -15.01 24.06 2.69
CA ILE A 50 -13.91 23.66 3.58
C ILE A 50 -14.13 22.24 4.11
N PHE A 51 -15.35 21.92 4.54
CA PHE A 51 -15.65 20.68 5.24
C PHE A 51 -15.67 19.48 4.30
N THR A 52 -16.15 19.62 3.06
CA THR A 52 -16.14 18.53 2.09
C THR A 52 -14.73 18.00 1.78
N PRO A 53 -13.73 18.83 1.41
CA PRO A 53 -12.38 18.33 1.18
C PRO A 53 -11.73 17.83 2.48
N LEU A 54 -11.98 18.45 3.63
CA LEU A 54 -11.49 17.97 4.92
C LEU A 54 -12.06 16.60 5.28
N PHE A 55 -13.36 16.40 5.08
CA PHE A 55 -14.05 15.15 5.32
C PHE A 55 -13.56 14.07 4.35
N MET A 56 -13.40 14.40 3.07
CA MET A 56 -12.84 13.49 2.08
C MET A 56 -11.40 13.09 2.43
N TRP A 57 -10.59 14.05 2.89
CA TRP A 57 -9.25 13.76 3.42
C TRP A 57 -9.32 12.85 4.66
N LEU A 58 -10.24 13.09 5.59
CA LEU A 58 -10.40 12.19 6.76
C LEU A 58 -10.78 10.78 6.31
N VAL A 59 -11.73 10.63 5.39
CA VAL A 59 -12.14 9.33 4.87
C VAL A 59 -10.98 8.61 4.20
N LEU A 60 -10.30 9.25 3.25
CA LEU A 60 -9.23 8.61 2.48
C LEU A 60 -7.96 8.33 3.30
N TYR A 61 -7.62 9.17 4.27
CA TYR A 61 -6.32 9.09 4.98
C TYR A 61 -6.43 8.54 6.41
N LYS A 62 -7.64 8.44 6.98
CA LYS A 62 -7.86 7.90 8.33
C LYS A 62 -8.85 6.75 8.33
N ALA A 63 -10.03 6.92 7.75
CA ALA A 63 -11.06 5.89 7.82
C ALA A 63 -10.73 4.66 6.96
N VAL A 64 -10.40 4.87 5.68
CA VAL A 64 -10.07 3.78 4.74
C VAL A 64 -8.86 2.96 5.21
N PRO A 65 -7.71 3.56 5.59
CA PRO A 65 -6.58 2.79 6.09
C PRO A 65 -6.90 2.01 7.37
N ALA A 66 -7.64 2.62 8.31
CA ALA A 66 -8.03 1.95 9.54
C ALA A 66 -8.94 0.74 9.29
N ILE A 67 -9.91 0.87 8.38
CA ILE A 67 -10.79 -0.23 7.97
C ILE A 67 -9.99 -1.31 7.27
N ALA A 68 -9.05 -0.94 6.38
CA ALA A 68 -8.21 -1.88 5.67
C ALA A 68 -7.40 -2.73 6.66
N VAL A 69 -6.71 -2.12 7.62
CA VAL A 69 -5.94 -2.81 8.66
C VAL A 69 -6.82 -3.75 9.49
N TYR A 70 -7.98 -3.28 9.96
CA TYR A 70 -8.89 -4.08 10.79
C TYR A 70 -9.53 -5.25 10.02
N SER A 71 -9.73 -5.08 8.71
CA SER A 71 -10.40 -6.10 7.88
C SER A 71 -9.49 -7.26 7.50
N VAL A 72 -8.16 -7.08 7.50
CA VAL A 72 -7.24 -8.11 6.99
C VAL A 72 -7.35 -9.42 7.75
N ASP A 73 -7.45 -9.38 9.08
CA ASP A 73 -7.56 -10.59 9.92
C ASP A 73 -8.84 -11.39 9.67
N THR A 74 -9.83 -10.78 9.01
CA THR A 74 -11.11 -11.42 8.67
C THR A 74 -11.13 -11.98 7.25
N LEU A 75 -10.10 -11.69 6.43
CA LEU A 75 -10.05 -12.16 5.06
C LEU A 75 -9.87 -13.69 5.01
N PRO A 76 -10.70 -14.41 4.24
CA PRO A 76 -10.50 -15.83 4.02
C PRO A 76 -9.13 -16.13 3.42
N ARG A 77 -8.47 -17.21 3.88
CA ARG A 77 -7.12 -17.58 3.42
C ARG A 77 -7.02 -17.73 1.90
N ASN A 78 -8.07 -18.24 1.25
CA ASN A 78 -8.10 -18.36 -0.22
C ASN A 78 -8.02 -17.00 -0.94
N VAL A 79 -8.55 -15.93 -0.34
CA VAL A 79 -8.45 -14.58 -0.91
C VAL A 79 -7.00 -14.10 -0.84
N VAL A 80 -6.35 -14.26 0.32
CA VAL A 80 -4.94 -13.88 0.50
C VAL A 80 -4.01 -14.69 -0.43
N GLU A 81 -4.24 -16.00 -0.54
CA GLU A 81 -3.51 -16.87 -1.47
C GLU A 81 -3.68 -16.42 -2.92
N GLN A 82 -4.92 -16.13 -3.35
CA GLN A 82 -5.19 -15.67 -4.70
C GLN A 82 -4.58 -14.30 -5.00
N MET A 83 -4.66 -13.36 -4.06
CA MET A 83 -4.02 -12.05 -4.18
C MET A 83 -2.51 -12.22 -4.38
N GLY A 84 -1.87 -13.04 -3.56
CA GLY A 84 -0.44 -13.30 -3.68
C GLY A 84 -0.06 -13.95 -5.01
N GLU A 85 -0.80 -14.97 -5.46
CA GLU A 85 -0.47 -15.69 -6.70
C GLU A 85 -0.66 -14.81 -7.94
N GLN A 86 -1.67 -13.94 -7.93
CA GLN A 86 -1.88 -12.95 -8.99
C GLN A 86 -0.77 -11.89 -9.00
N SER A 87 -0.43 -11.33 -7.84
CA SER A 87 0.69 -10.39 -7.72
C SER A 87 1.99 -11.03 -8.18
N PHE A 88 2.27 -12.25 -7.74
CA PHE A 88 3.47 -12.99 -8.11
C PHE A 88 3.54 -13.26 -9.62
N THR A 89 2.44 -13.71 -10.22
CA THR A 89 2.36 -13.97 -11.66
C THR A 89 2.65 -12.71 -12.47
N LEU A 90 2.12 -11.57 -12.03
CA LEU A 90 2.35 -10.29 -12.69
C LEU A 90 3.81 -9.85 -12.56
N ILE A 91 4.35 -9.80 -11.34
CA ILE A 91 5.75 -9.42 -11.08
C ILE A 91 6.70 -10.33 -11.85
N LYS A 92 6.45 -11.64 -11.82
CA LYS A 92 7.27 -12.62 -12.54
C LYS A 92 7.27 -12.38 -14.05
N LYS A 93 6.17 -11.91 -14.63
CA LYS A 93 6.09 -11.65 -16.07
C LYS A 93 6.81 -10.36 -16.48
N ILE A 94 6.89 -9.38 -15.58
CA ILE A 94 7.36 -8.02 -15.92
C ILE A 94 8.76 -7.72 -15.44
N ALA A 95 9.25 -8.39 -14.39
CA ALA A 95 10.47 -7.99 -13.70
C ALA A 95 11.34 -9.15 -13.19
N LEU A 96 10.93 -10.43 -13.31
CA LEU A 96 11.73 -11.55 -12.80
C LEU A 96 12.06 -12.58 -13.87
N ASP A 97 13.33 -12.93 -13.93
CA ASP A 97 13.87 -14.01 -14.74
C ASP A 97 14.30 -15.19 -13.85
N PRO A 98 14.37 -16.43 -14.40
CA PRO A 98 14.88 -17.57 -13.64
C PRO A 98 16.23 -17.28 -13.00
N SER A 99 16.39 -17.67 -11.73
CA SER A 99 17.65 -17.46 -11.00
C SER A 99 18.83 -18.15 -11.68
N GLU A 100 19.95 -17.44 -11.71
CA GLU A 100 21.27 -17.88 -12.16
C GLU A 100 22.17 -18.27 -10.96
N LEU A 101 21.70 -18.11 -9.72
CA LEU A 101 22.45 -18.47 -8.52
C LEU A 101 22.83 -19.96 -8.49
N PRO A 102 24.07 -20.30 -8.07
CA PRO A 102 24.45 -21.68 -7.82
C PRO A 102 23.51 -22.38 -6.84
N ALA A 103 23.14 -23.63 -7.13
CA ALA A 103 22.24 -24.42 -6.28
C ALA A 103 22.75 -24.56 -4.84
N GLU A 104 24.07 -24.57 -4.64
CA GLU A 104 24.68 -24.60 -3.31
C GLU A 104 24.36 -23.33 -2.50
N GLN A 105 24.42 -22.16 -3.14
CA GLN A 105 24.12 -20.88 -2.49
C GLN A 105 22.62 -20.80 -2.16
N GLN A 106 21.73 -21.16 -3.09
CA GLN A 106 20.30 -21.25 -2.83
C GLN A 106 20.00 -22.18 -1.64
N THR A 107 20.66 -23.35 -1.58
CA THR A 107 20.50 -24.31 -0.49
C THR A 107 20.97 -23.73 0.85
N LYS A 108 22.09 -23.00 0.88
CA LYS A 108 22.59 -22.33 2.10
C LYS A 108 21.60 -21.29 2.62
N VAL A 109 21.09 -20.42 1.74
CA VAL A 109 20.12 -19.40 2.12
C VAL A 109 18.80 -20.04 2.56
N GLN A 110 18.33 -21.06 1.84
CA GLN A 110 17.14 -21.83 2.23
C GLN A 110 17.30 -22.49 3.61
N ALA A 111 18.48 -23.01 3.93
CA ALA A 111 18.75 -23.60 5.24
C ALA A 111 18.71 -22.53 6.35
N HIS A 112 19.30 -21.36 6.13
CA HIS A 112 19.19 -20.25 7.08
C HIS A 112 17.74 -19.83 7.31
N PHE A 113 16.97 -19.69 6.23
CA PHE A 113 15.55 -19.36 6.27
C PHE A 113 14.74 -20.37 7.08
N THR A 114 14.85 -21.66 6.76
CA THR A 114 14.14 -22.74 7.45
C THR A 114 14.55 -22.85 8.93
N ASN A 115 15.84 -22.64 9.25
CA ASN A 115 16.31 -22.64 10.63
C ASN A 115 15.70 -21.49 11.44
N MET A 116 15.56 -20.30 10.86
CA MET A 116 14.90 -19.17 11.52
C MET A 116 13.41 -19.46 11.71
N LEU A 117 12.70 -19.97 10.70
CA LEU A 117 11.28 -20.35 10.85
C LEU A 117 11.08 -21.35 12.00
N ASN A 118 11.94 -22.36 12.10
CA ASN A 118 11.91 -23.35 13.18
C ASN A 118 12.17 -22.74 14.55
N ALA A 119 13.23 -21.93 14.68
CA ALA A 119 13.59 -21.31 15.94
C ALA A 119 12.53 -20.33 16.44
N LEU A 120 11.81 -19.68 15.51
CA LEU A 120 10.73 -18.74 15.81
C LEU A 120 9.35 -19.39 15.88
N SER A 121 9.25 -20.71 15.67
CA SER A 121 7.98 -21.46 15.61
C SER A 121 6.97 -20.88 14.60
N LEU A 122 7.46 -20.36 13.47
CA LEU A 122 6.63 -19.84 12.38
C LEU A 122 6.16 -20.99 11.47
N ASP A 123 4.91 -20.90 11.00
CA ASP A 123 4.28 -21.94 10.18
C ASP A 123 4.92 -22.05 8.79
N GLN A 124 5.74 -23.07 8.57
CA GLN A 124 6.41 -23.33 7.29
C GLN A 124 5.45 -23.54 6.10
N SER A 125 4.16 -23.81 6.34
CA SER A 125 3.17 -23.91 5.26
C SER A 125 2.82 -22.55 4.65
N VAL A 126 3.03 -21.47 5.42
CA VAL A 126 2.80 -20.07 5.00
C VAL A 126 4.04 -19.52 4.29
N TYR A 127 5.22 -19.75 4.85
CA TYR A 127 6.46 -19.11 4.39
C TYR A 127 7.14 -19.90 3.28
N ARG A 128 7.37 -19.26 2.14
CA ARG A 128 8.08 -19.86 0.99
C ARG A 128 9.20 -18.93 0.56
N LEU A 129 10.38 -19.46 0.32
CA LEU A 129 11.50 -18.69 -0.22
C LEU A 129 11.66 -19.00 -1.71
N SER A 130 11.98 -18.00 -2.52
CA SER A 130 12.25 -18.18 -3.95
C SER A 130 13.32 -17.21 -4.42
N PHE A 131 14.12 -17.64 -5.39
CA PHE A 131 15.22 -16.87 -5.95
C PHE A 131 14.91 -16.51 -7.40
N TYR A 132 15.22 -15.27 -7.79
CA TYR A 132 15.01 -14.77 -9.15
C TYR A 132 16.08 -13.76 -9.52
N LYS A 133 16.46 -13.72 -10.79
CA LYS A 133 17.20 -12.60 -11.34
C LYS A 133 16.24 -11.46 -11.64
N SER A 134 16.68 -10.21 -11.44
CA SER A 134 15.87 -9.05 -11.79
C SER A 134 16.74 -7.85 -12.14
N ASP A 135 16.81 -7.54 -13.43
CA ASP A 135 17.49 -6.33 -13.91
C ASP A 135 16.72 -5.06 -13.48
N SER A 136 15.45 -5.18 -13.09
CA SER A 136 14.62 -4.05 -12.64
C SER A 136 14.76 -3.74 -11.15
N PHE A 137 15.00 -4.76 -10.32
CA PHE A 137 15.07 -4.59 -8.86
C PHE A 137 16.49 -4.52 -8.31
N GLY A 138 17.51 -4.97 -9.06
CA GLY A 138 18.88 -5.06 -8.57
C GLY A 138 18.96 -5.91 -7.30
N ALA A 139 19.83 -5.52 -6.35
CA ALA A 139 19.92 -6.17 -5.05
C ALA A 139 18.69 -5.85 -4.17
N ASN A 140 17.75 -6.79 -4.06
CA ASN A 140 16.50 -6.60 -3.32
C ASN A 140 15.91 -7.91 -2.76
N ALA A 141 14.98 -7.80 -1.81
CA ALA A 141 14.07 -8.87 -1.38
C ALA A 141 12.68 -8.29 -1.09
N PHE A 142 11.63 -9.08 -1.27
CA PHE A 142 10.27 -8.63 -0.97
C PHE A 142 9.32 -9.78 -0.59
N ALA A 143 8.40 -9.47 0.31
CA ALA A 143 7.34 -10.37 0.77
C ALA A 143 5.99 -10.15 0.06
N LEU A 144 5.39 -11.25 -0.39
CA LEU A 144 4.08 -11.27 -1.04
C LEU A 144 2.95 -11.67 -0.07
N PRO A 145 1.69 -11.28 -0.37
CA PRO A 145 0.51 -11.57 0.46
C PRO A 145 0.40 -13.01 0.99
N HIS A 146 0.75 -14.01 0.18
CA HIS A 146 0.68 -15.42 0.54
C HIS A 146 1.94 -15.96 1.24
N GLY A 147 2.79 -15.10 1.80
CA GLY A 147 3.98 -15.49 2.55
C GLY A 147 5.17 -15.96 1.71
N ARG A 148 5.17 -15.71 0.39
CA ARG A 148 6.37 -15.94 -0.42
C ARG A 148 7.30 -14.75 -0.28
N ILE A 149 8.54 -15.04 0.06
CA ILE A 149 9.63 -14.09 0.08
C ILE A 149 10.48 -14.36 -1.16
N VAL A 150 10.66 -13.34 -1.98
CA VAL A 150 11.53 -13.37 -3.14
C VAL A 150 12.84 -12.69 -2.77
N VAL A 151 13.96 -13.34 -3.08
CA VAL A 151 15.31 -12.80 -2.94
C VAL A 151 15.90 -12.68 -4.34
N THR A 152 16.42 -11.51 -4.69
CA THR A 152 17.10 -11.36 -5.97
C THR A 152 18.49 -11.99 -5.94
N ASP A 153 18.95 -12.45 -7.09
CA ASP A 153 20.29 -12.99 -7.25
C ASP A 153 21.37 -11.98 -6.81
N ASP A 154 21.18 -10.71 -7.14
CA ASP A 154 22.09 -9.62 -6.78
C ASP A 154 22.16 -9.42 -5.26
N LEU A 155 21.04 -9.52 -4.53
CA LEU A 155 21.07 -9.46 -3.07
C LEU A 155 21.82 -10.64 -2.46
N ALA A 156 21.54 -11.85 -2.96
CA ALA A 156 22.19 -13.06 -2.48
C ALA A 156 23.71 -13.03 -2.71
N ASN A 157 24.16 -12.40 -3.80
CA ASN A 157 25.57 -12.20 -4.11
C ASN A 157 26.19 -11.06 -3.28
N LEU A 158 25.48 -9.93 -3.14
CA LEU A 158 25.90 -8.78 -2.35
C LEU A 158 26.20 -9.15 -0.89
N LEU A 159 25.38 -10.03 -0.32
CA LEU A 159 25.50 -10.48 1.08
C LEU A 159 26.11 -11.87 1.23
N ALA A 160 26.73 -12.42 0.17
CA ALA A 160 27.30 -13.78 0.20
C ALA A 160 28.34 -13.97 1.33
N ASP A 161 29.16 -12.96 1.58
CA ASP A 161 30.17 -12.95 2.65
C ASP A 161 29.64 -12.43 4.00
N LYS A 162 28.37 -12.00 4.05
CA LYS A 162 27.69 -11.45 5.24
C LYS A 162 26.40 -12.24 5.57
N PRO A 163 26.50 -13.53 5.95
CA PRO A 163 25.32 -14.38 6.12
C PRO A 163 24.35 -13.92 7.21
N ASN A 164 24.83 -13.21 8.24
CA ASN A 164 23.94 -12.65 9.27
C ASN A 164 23.20 -11.40 8.77
N ALA A 165 23.83 -10.57 7.93
CA ALA A 165 23.16 -9.46 7.27
C ALA A 165 22.04 -9.98 6.35
N LEU A 166 22.27 -11.08 5.62
CA LEU A 166 21.22 -11.72 4.83
C LEU A 166 20.07 -12.25 5.69
N LYS A 167 20.36 -12.84 6.86
CA LYS A 167 19.32 -13.25 7.82
C LYS A 167 18.52 -12.04 8.32
N ALA A 168 19.18 -10.92 8.56
CA ALA A 168 18.54 -9.67 9.00
C ALA A 168 17.51 -9.18 7.97
N VAL A 169 17.86 -9.18 6.67
CA VAL A 169 16.91 -8.87 5.58
C VAL A 169 15.76 -9.88 5.54
N LEU A 170 16.05 -11.18 5.62
CA LEU A 170 14.99 -12.20 5.62
C LEU A 170 14.04 -12.09 6.81
N LEU A 171 14.54 -11.71 7.99
CA LEU A 171 13.69 -11.48 9.17
C LEU A 171 12.81 -10.24 9.00
N HIS A 172 13.30 -9.19 8.34
CA HIS A 172 12.49 -8.04 7.95
C HIS A 172 11.37 -8.42 6.99
N GLU A 173 11.68 -9.20 5.95
CA GLU A 173 10.66 -9.74 5.04
C GLU A 173 9.65 -10.65 5.74
N MET A 174 10.10 -11.47 6.69
CA MET A 174 9.18 -12.24 7.54
C MET A 174 8.27 -11.30 8.36
N GLY A 175 8.80 -10.18 8.86
CA GLY A 175 8.02 -9.13 9.53
C GLY A 175 6.89 -8.60 8.65
N HIS A 176 7.16 -8.33 7.37
CA HIS A 176 6.10 -7.93 6.42
C HIS A 176 5.00 -8.98 6.26
N VAL A 177 5.34 -10.27 6.28
CA VAL A 177 4.37 -11.36 6.24
C VAL A 177 3.59 -11.46 7.56
N VAL A 178 4.28 -11.40 8.71
CA VAL A 178 3.66 -11.46 10.05
C VAL A 178 2.62 -10.37 10.22
N HIS A 179 2.95 -9.15 9.80
CA HIS A 179 2.06 -7.99 9.90
C HIS A 179 1.15 -7.82 8.66
N GLN A 180 1.19 -8.75 7.71
CA GLN A 180 0.34 -8.78 6.51
C GLN A 180 0.36 -7.46 5.72
N HIS A 181 1.52 -6.80 5.65
CA HIS A 181 1.69 -5.46 5.06
C HIS A 181 1.19 -5.40 3.61
N SER A 182 1.57 -6.37 2.78
CA SER A 182 1.16 -6.43 1.37
C SER A 182 -0.36 -6.59 1.21
N VAL A 183 -1.03 -7.29 2.13
CA VAL A 183 -2.49 -7.41 2.13
C VAL A 183 -3.14 -6.10 2.55
N ARG A 184 -2.65 -5.47 3.63
CA ARG A 184 -3.14 -4.19 4.14
C ARG A 184 -3.06 -3.10 3.07
N ILE A 185 -1.94 -3.00 2.33
CA ILE A 185 -1.77 -2.04 1.23
C ILE A 185 -2.74 -2.34 0.09
N THR A 186 -2.84 -3.60 -0.33
CA THR A 186 -3.73 -3.94 -1.44
C THR A 186 -5.19 -3.65 -1.08
N ALA A 187 -5.61 -3.96 0.14
CA ALA A 187 -6.93 -3.65 0.66
C ALA A 187 -7.18 -2.14 0.76
N GLN A 188 -6.22 -1.36 1.25
CA GLN A 188 -6.30 0.10 1.32
C GLN A 188 -6.43 0.72 -0.08
N SER A 189 -5.61 0.28 -1.04
CA SER A 189 -5.65 0.78 -2.42
C SER A 189 -6.99 0.45 -3.08
N ALA A 190 -7.48 -0.79 -2.94
CA ALA A 190 -8.79 -1.17 -3.48
C ALA A 190 -9.93 -0.35 -2.86
N ALA A 191 -9.94 -0.19 -1.54
CA ALA A 191 -10.95 0.59 -0.84
C ALA A 191 -10.90 2.08 -1.23
N SER A 192 -9.69 2.64 -1.40
CA SER A 192 -9.51 4.03 -1.85
C SER A 192 -10.07 4.23 -3.25
N THR A 193 -9.78 3.31 -4.17
CA THR A 193 -10.33 3.33 -5.54
C THR A 193 -11.86 3.25 -5.53
N ILE A 194 -12.46 2.39 -4.70
CA ILE A 194 -13.92 2.29 -4.57
C ILE A 194 -14.52 3.59 -4.05
N VAL A 195 -13.95 4.18 -3.00
CA VAL A 195 -14.43 5.47 -2.45
C VAL A 195 -14.35 6.57 -3.50
N LEU A 196 -13.24 6.67 -4.22
CA LEU A 196 -13.08 7.67 -5.27
C LEU A 196 -14.09 7.45 -6.41
N ALA A 197 -14.31 6.21 -6.85
CA ALA A 197 -15.28 5.91 -7.90
C ALA A 197 -16.73 6.28 -7.47
N VAL A 198 -17.08 6.06 -6.21
CA VAL A 198 -18.40 6.46 -5.65
C VAL A 198 -18.54 7.98 -5.61
N VAL A 199 -17.47 8.71 -5.27
CA VAL A 199 -17.50 10.18 -5.16
C VAL A 199 -17.58 10.85 -6.52
N PHE A 200 -16.79 10.41 -7.49
CA PHE A 200 -16.68 11.04 -8.81
C PHE A 200 -17.68 10.48 -9.83
N GLY A 201 -18.25 9.31 -9.57
CA GLY A 201 -19.25 8.69 -10.44
C GLY A 201 -18.67 8.00 -11.68
N ASP A 202 -17.35 8.03 -11.86
CA ASP A 202 -16.62 7.34 -12.91
C ASP A 202 -15.22 6.90 -12.42
N LEU A 203 -14.53 6.10 -13.25
CA LEU A 203 -13.14 5.71 -13.02
C LEU A 203 -12.13 6.70 -13.62
N GLU A 204 -12.58 7.58 -14.53
CA GLU A 204 -11.72 8.57 -15.18
C GLU A 204 -11.31 9.68 -14.18
N GLY A 205 -12.22 10.14 -13.33
CA GLY A 205 -11.92 11.06 -12.22
C GLY A 205 -11.04 10.44 -11.13
N VAL A 206 -11.07 9.11 -10.96
CA VAL A 206 -10.15 8.40 -10.06
C VAL A 206 -8.72 8.50 -10.58
N ALA A 207 -8.50 8.34 -11.88
CA ALA A 207 -7.18 8.45 -12.48
C ALA A 207 -6.59 9.86 -12.32
N GLU A 208 -7.41 10.91 -12.46
CA GLU A 208 -6.96 12.30 -12.27
C GLU A 208 -6.56 12.60 -10.81
N VAL A 209 -7.27 12.03 -9.84
CA VAL A 209 -6.94 12.15 -8.40
C VAL A 209 -5.74 11.29 -8.00
N ALA A 210 -5.60 10.09 -8.58
CA ALA A 210 -4.47 9.20 -8.35
C ALA A 210 -3.16 9.79 -8.90
N LEU A 211 -3.22 10.55 -10.00
CA LEU A 211 -2.10 11.36 -10.51
C LEU A 211 -1.81 12.60 -9.65
N GLY A 212 -2.68 12.93 -8.69
CA GLY A 212 -2.50 14.02 -7.74
C GLY A 212 -1.62 13.63 -6.53
N THR A 213 -0.87 14.61 -6.02
CA THR A 213 0.09 14.45 -4.90
C THR A 213 -0.48 13.91 -3.59
N GLY A 214 -1.80 13.96 -3.39
CA GLY A 214 -2.42 13.59 -2.11
C GLY A 214 -2.33 12.10 -1.78
N ALA A 215 -2.75 11.22 -2.70
CA ALA A 215 -2.75 9.76 -2.47
C ALA A 215 -1.35 9.25 -2.10
N SER A 216 -0.31 9.84 -2.71
CA SER A 216 1.08 9.54 -2.47
C SER A 216 1.52 9.82 -1.02
N PHE A 217 1.07 10.91 -0.37
CA PHE A 217 1.45 11.20 1.02
C PHE A 217 0.83 10.23 2.04
N ALA A 218 -0.40 9.77 1.80
CA ALA A 218 -1.04 8.76 2.66
C ALA A 218 -0.29 7.43 2.62
N GLN A 219 0.06 7.01 1.40
CA GLN A 219 0.81 5.79 1.13
C GLN A 219 2.23 5.87 1.73
N GLN A 220 2.89 7.03 1.64
CA GLN A 220 4.20 7.26 2.26
C GLN A 220 4.16 7.13 3.79
N GLY A 221 3.18 7.74 4.46
CA GLY A 221 3.05 7.64 5.93
C GLY A 221 2.77 6.20 6.39
N PHE A 222 1.84 5.53 5.72
CA PHE A 222 1.50 4.14 6.00
C PHE A 222 2.67 3.18 5.75
N SER A 223 3.42 3.38 4.66
CA SER A 223 4.65 2.63 4.36
C SER A 223 5.69 2.80 5.47
N ARG A 224 5.93 4.02 5.98
CA ARG A 224 6.89 4.23 7.08
C ARG A 224 6.52 3.50 8.37
N ASP A 225 5.24 3.41 8.71
CA ASP A 225 4.80 2.66 9.89
C ASP A 225 4.99 1.15 9.70
N MET A 226 4.76 0.64 8.48
CA MET A 226 5.03 -0.75 8.12
C MET A 226 6.52 -1.09 8.19
N GLU A 227 7.39 -0.22 7.69
CA GLU A 227 8.85 -0.41 7.82
C GLU A 227 9.26 -0.49 9.29
N ARG A 228 8.71 0.36 10.16
CA ARG A 228 8.99 0.30 11.60
C ARG A 228 8.51 -0.98 12.24
N GLU A 229 7.33 -1.48 11.88
CA GLU A 229 6.81 -2.77 12.35
C GLU A 229 7.75 -3.91 11.92
N ALA A 230 8.16 -3.93 10.65
CA ALA A 230 9.05 -4.95 10.11
C ALA A 230 10.48 -4.87 10.68
N ASP A 231 11.04 -3.67 10.85
CA ASP A 231 12.34 -3.44 11.48
C ASP A 231 12.34 -3.85 12.95
N THR A 232 11.29 -3.48 13.69
CA THR A 232 11.14 -3.84 15.11
C THR A 232 11.06 -5.36 15.25
N PHE A 233 10.28 -6.02 14.38
CA PHE A 233 10.24 -7.47 14.31
C PHE A 233 11.64 -8.04 14.02
N ALA A 234 12.31 -7.59 12.96
CA ALA A 234 13.63 -8.09 12.57
C ALA A 234 14.66 -7.96 13.69
N LEU A 235 14.76 -6.79 14.32
CA LEU A 235 15.70 -6.52 15.41
C LEU A 235 15.40 -7.39 16.65
N THR A 236 14.13 -7.50 17.03
CA THR A 236 13.70 -8.36 18.16
C THR A 236 14.02 -9.83 17.88
N GLN A 237 13.77 -10.29 16.66
CA GLN A 237 14.02 -11.67 16.30
C GLN A 237 15.53 -11.96 16.17
N LEU A 238 16.33 -11.04 15.63
CA LEU A 238 17.79 -11.15 15.60
C LEU A 238 18.35 -11.35 17.01
N GLU A 239 17.95 -10.50 17.97
CA GLU A 239 18.39 -10.59 19.37
C GLU A 239 17.97 -11.94 19.98
N SER A 240 16.72 -12.37 19.78
CA SER A 240 16.21 -13.64 20.29
C SER A 240 16.97 -14.87 19.74
N LEU A 241 17.53 -14.76 18.54
CA LEU A 241 18.31 -15.79 17.87
C LEU A 241 19.82 -15.68 18.15
N GLY A 242 20.25 -14.70 18.94
CA GLY A 242 21.65 -14.46 19.31
C GLY A 242 22.49 -13.78 18.23
N TYR A 243 21.85 -13.10 17.28
CA TYR A 243 22.51 -12.28 16.25
C TYR A 243 22.61 -10.82 16.68
N SER A 244 23.51 -10.07 16.02
CA SER A 244 23.74 -8.67 16.35
C SER A 244 22.76 -7.78 15.58
N SER A 245 22.23 -6.75 16.22
CA SER A 245 21.50 -5.69 15.53
C SER A 245 22.38 -4.94 14.52
N ASN A 246 23.72 -4.95 14.70
CA ASN A 246 24.64 -4.41 13.70
C ASN A 246 24.59 -5.18 12.38
N ASP A 247 24.25 -6.47 12.38
CA ASP A 247 24.08 -7.24 11.13
C ASP A 247 22.94 -6.64 10.27
N PHE A 248 21.92 -6.07 10.91
CA PHE A 248 20.82 -5.35 10.24
C PHE A 248 21.31 -4.03 9.63
N ALA A 249 22.09 -3.25 10.37
CA ALA A 249 22.70 -2.02 9.87
C ALA A 249 23.62 -2.30 8.67
N ASP A 250 24.47 -3.33 8.77
CA ASP A 250 25.40 -3.73 7.72
C ASP A 250 24.68 -4.17 6.44
N ALA A 251 23.48 -4.77 6.58
CA ALA A 251 22.63 -5.12 5.45
C ALA A 251 22.08 -3.89 4.73
N ILE A 252 21.57 -2.92 5.49
CA ILE A 252 21.01 -1.67 4.93
C ILE A 252 22.11 -0.85 4.26
N GLU A 253 23.30 -0.75 4.87
CA GLU A 253 24.43 -0.05 4.26
C GLU A 253 24.84 -0.68 2.93
N ALA A 254 24.95 -2.02 2.88
CA ALA A 254 25.28 -2.72 1.63
C ALA A 254 24.24 -2.47 0.53
N LEU A 255 22.94 -2.52 0.86
CA LEU A 255 21.85 -2.21 -0.06
C LEU A 255 21.89 -0.75 -0.54
N GLN A 256 22.17 0.19 0.36
CA GLN A 256 22.26 1.60 0.02
C GLN A 256 23.42 1.88 -0.96
N GLU A 257 24.56 1.23 -0.75
CA GLU A 257 25.73 1.32 -1.62
C GLU A 257 25.47 0.72 -3.01
N SER A 258 24.76 -0.41 -3.10
CA SER A 258 24.42 -1.03 -4.39
C SER A 258 23.47 -0.16 -5.21
N HIS A 259 22.40 0.35 -4.60
CA HIS A 259 21.41 1.18 -5.33
C HIS A 259 21.96 2.54 -5.75
N THR A 260 22.90 3.11 -5.00
CA THR A 260 23.55 4.38 -5.41
C THR A 260 24.34 4.22 -6.71
N SER A 261 24.80 3.01 -7.02
CA SER A 261 25.60 2.68 -8.20
C SER A 261 24.75 2.35 -9.45
N GLU A 262 23.47 2.01 -9.28
CA GLU A 262 22.58 1.52 -10.35
C GLU A 262 21.56 2.58 -10.87
N ASN A 263 21.53 3.77 -10.27
CA ASN A 263 20.47 4.79 -10.45
C ASN A 263 20.42 5.54 -11.80
N GLU A 264 20.99 5.02 -12.90
CA GLU A 264 20.93 5.72 -14.19
C GLU A 264 19.83 5.25 -15.17
N HIS A 265 19.11 4.14 -14.96
CA HIS A 265 18.29 3.53 -16.05
C HIS A 265 16.92 2.93 -15.67
N LEU A 266 16.18 3.48 -14.71
CA LEU A 266 14.82 3.02 -14.44
C LEU A 266 13.78 4.03 -14.93
N GLU A 267 13.19 3.76 -16.10
CA GLU A 267 11.90 4.33 -16.48
C GLU A 267 10.86 3.98 -15.41
N LYS A 268 9.91 4.89 -15.15
CA LYS A 268 8.81 4.71 -14.18
C LYS A 268 7.99 3.46 -14.52
N VAL A 269 8.35 2.32 -13.96
CA VAL A 269 7.50 1.13 -13.96
C VAL A 269 6.61 1.19 -12.73
N ASN A 270 5.30 1.32 -12.98
CA ASN A 270 4.15 1.11 -12.07
C ASN A 270 4.42 1.22 -10.54
N ASP A 271 3.76 2.17 -9.86
CA ASP A 271 3.87 2.46 -8.41
C ASP A 271 3.93 1.24 -7.47
N PHE A 272 3.29 0.12 -7.84
CA PHE A 272 3.37 -1.13 -7.09
C PHE A 272 4.77 -1.78 -7.10
N LEU A 273 5.50 -1.72 -8.20
CA LEU A 273 6.88 -2.22 -8.29
C LEU A 273 7.87 -1.31 -7.56
N GLU A 274 7.66 0.00 -7.64
CA GLU A 274 8.43 0.97 -6.86
C GLU A 274 8.27 0.71 -5.36
N TYR A 275 7.07 0.41 -4.89
CA TYR A 275 6.84 0.01 -3.50
C TYR A 275 7.61 -1.27 -3.10
N LEU A 276 7.60 -2.31 -3.94
CA LEU A 276 8.35 -3.56 -3.67
C LEU A 276 9.87 -3.36 -3.64
N SER A 277 10.35 -2.21 -4.13
CA SER A 277 11.78 -1.89 -4.26
C SER A 277 12.22 -0.77 -3.34
N SER A 278 11.28 -0.06 -2.69
CA SER A 278 11.58 1.13 -1.91
C SER A 278 11.28 0.90 -0.43
N HIS A 279 12.34 1.01 0.37
CA HIS A 279 12.23 1.07 1.82
C HIS A 279 12.68 2.47 2.28
N PRO A 280 11.77 3.32 2.79
CA PRO A 280 12.11 4.70 3.14
C PRO A 280 13.17 4.82 4.26
N SER A 281 14.02 5.86 4.13
CA SER A 281 15.04 6.35 5.09
C SER A 281 16.02 5.31 5.68
N ALA A 282 17.01 4.88 4.89
CA ALA A 282 18.11 4.01 5.33
C ALA A 282 18.82 4.48 6.62
N GLN A 283 19.10 5.79 6.76
CA GLN A 283 19.85 6.31 7.92
C GLN A 283 19.07 6.17 9.25
N GLU A 284 17.76 6.45 9.27
CA GLU A 284 16.93 6.31 10.49
C GLU A 284 16.96 4.86 10.99
N ARG A 285 16.94 3.90 10.06
CA ARG A 285 16.96 2.46 10.32
C ARG A 285 18.32 1.98 10.82
N ILE A 286 19.42 2.43 10.19
CA ILE A 286 20.80 2.15 10.63
C ILE A 286 21.02 2.69 12.05
N ASP A 287 20.64 3.93 12.31
CA ASP A 287 20.78 4.55 13.62
C ASP A 287 19.96 3.82 14.68
N ASN A 288 18.78 3.31 14.32
CA ASN A 288 17.96 2.52 15.24
C ASN A 288 18.58 1.15 15.56
N ALA A 289 19.17 0.49 14.56
CA ALA A 289 19.81 -0.81 14.73
C ALA A 289 21.11 -0.76 15.55
N ARG A 290 21.82 0.38 15.54
CA ARG A 290 23.09 0.56 16.27
C ARG A 290 22.95 1.08 17.70
N LYS A 291 21.73 1.26 18.20
CA LYS A 291 21.46 1.68 19.60
C LYS A 291 21.65 0.53 20.58
#